data_AF-A0A3E0Q6S5-F1
#
_entry.id   AF-A0A3E0Q6S5-F1
#
_cell.length_a   1.000
_cell.length_b   1.000
_cell.length_c   1.000
_cell.angle_alpha   90.00
_cell.angle_beta   90.00
_cell.angle_gamma   90.00
#
_symmetry.space_group_name_H-M   'P 1'
#
loop_
_entity.id
_entity.type
_entity.pdbx_description
1 polymer ?
#
loop_
_entity_poly.entity_id
_entity_poly.type
_entity_poly.pdbx_seq_one_letter_code
_entity_poly.pdbx_strand_id
1 'polypeptide(L)'
;MRSSSQRLSLLLIVQWGSLAASDLSAQVVVTGRGYRYPYRVHWGVYDPYYAVTSRVYAQAELIRAQGDAAVDFAYARNLNAEAYSRELDNWVKEVRARWEREATGELGQMELNRIRQIRRLEFLNDRKWQNSRTWNRLKNHPELSDASIETGDALNFLLDRLGASALPYEFDPATSRFSTDVIAQLQLDDETLSHVTLEQGSYAFPANQEMQGEEVLWPYLLRWDEFEPERRKYEAARKAVVDESEASGQASVESIQQLQESLDELTNRFHRSRRVQDWLREHLRFSQYRANDRFLWNLNREIAQLEKTGDIRPFQGRGGYNPTTDGDHVLSLLCFMNRNGIKFAPPQPGSEFAYHRLFTQMRAIYLTVADYDESIQPEDLTELVE
;
A
#
# COMPACT_ATOMS: atom_id res chain seq x y z
N MET A 1 -29.94 17.73 32.96
CA MET A 1 -30.54 16.43 32.64
C MET A 1 -29.45 15.52 32.11
N ARG A 2 -29.20 14.43 32.84
CA ARG A 2 -28.14 13.44 32.59
C ARG A 2 -28.62 12.48 31.50
N SER A 3 -27.84 12.25 30.45
CA SER A 3 -28.04 11.14 29.51
C SER A 3 -26.82 10.24 29.57
N SER A 4 -27.02 9.11 30.22
CA SER A 4 -26.07 8.05 30.49
C SER A 4 -25.94 7.13 29.27
N SER A 5 -24.75 7.12 28.68
CA SER A 5 -24.30 6.12 27.71
C SER A 5 -24.18 4.75 28.39
N GLN A 6 -25.15 3.86 28.16
CA GLN A 6 -25.06 2.45 28.52
C GLN A 6 -24.13 1.72 27.54
N ARG A 7 -22.94 1.35 28.02
CA ARG A 7 -22.02 0.43 27.35
C ARG A 7 -22.51 -1.00 27.57
N LEU A 8 -22.98 -1.66 26.52
CA LEU A 8 -23.24 -3.10 26.49
C LEU A 8 -21.89 -3.82 26.62
N SER A 9 -21.64 -4.34 27.81
CA SER A 9 -20.51 -5.22 28.12
C SER A 9 -20.89 -6.63 27.68
N LEU A 10 -20.25 -7.11 26.60
CA LEU A 10 -20.32 -8.49 26.15
C LEU A 10 -19.60 -9.38 27.17
N LEU A 11 -20.39 -10.03 28.01
CA LEU A 11 -19.97 -11.04 28.97
C LEU A 11 -19.64 -12.33 28.22
N LEU A 12 -18.37 -12.55 27.96
CA LEU A 12 -17.82 -13.79 27.43
C LEU A 12 -17.76 -14.80 28.59
N ILE A 13 -18.80 -15.61 28.72
CA ILE A 13 -18.82 -16.76 29.63
C ILE A 13 -17.87 -17.81 29.04
N VAL A 14 -16.61 -17.79 29.50
CA VAL A 14 -15.67 -18.89 29.29
C VAL A 14 -16.11 -20.00 30.24
N GLN A 15 -16.87 -20.95 29.69
CA GLN A 15 -17.28 -22.16 30.40
C GLN A 15 -16.04 -23.05 30.54
N TRP A 16 -15.40 -23.00 31.71
CA TRP A 16 -14.35 -23.91 32.10
C TRP A 16 -14.97 -25.31 32.20
N GLY A 17 -14.78 -26.11 31.16
CA GLY A 17 -15.02 -27.53 31.20
C GLY A 17 -14.12 -28.14 32.26
N SER A 18 -14.73 -28.52 33.38
CA SER A 18 -14.15 -29.39 34.39
C SER A 18 -13.66 -30.65 33.70
N LEU A 19 -12.34 -30.77 33.57
CA LEU A 19 -11.63 -32.02 33.36
C LEU A 19 -12.09 -32.99 34.45
N ALA A 20 -13.01 -33.88 34.09
CA ALA A 20 -13.33 -35.06 34.87
C ALA A 20 -12.06 -35.92 34.92
N ALA A 21 -11.31 -35.73 36.00
CA ALA A 21 -10.24 -36.60 36.40
C ALA A 21 -10.82 -38.01 36.54
N SER A 22 -10.33 -38.91 35.69
CA SER A 22 -9.89 -40.26 36.06
C SER A 22 -10.63 -40.90 37.24
N ASP A 23 -11.76 -41.53 36.96
CA ASP A 23 -12.26 -42.63 37.80
C ASP A 23 -12.92 -43.68 36.90
N LEU A 24 -12.16 -44.15 35.91
CA LEU A 24 -12.35 -45.51 35.43
C LEU A 24 -11.54 -46.39 36.38
N SER A 25 -12.15 -46.65 37.54
CA SER A 25 -11.92 -47.86 38.30
C SER A 25 -12.20 -49.04 37.38
N ALA A 26 -11.21 -49.43 36.58
CA ALA A 26 -11.13 -50.77 36.06
C ALA A 26 -11.03 -51.66 37.29
N GLN A 27 -12.19 -52.10 37.79
CA GLN A 27 -12.30 -53.34 38.53
C GLN A 27 -11.75 -54.41 37.59
N VAL A 28 -10.44 -54.57 37.60
CA VAL A 28 -9.82 -55.83 37.21
C VAL A 28 -10.28 -56.79 38.29
N VAL A 29 -11.48 -57.34 38.07
CA VAL A 29 -11.89 -58.59 38.71
C VAL A 29 -10.94 -59.63 38.11
N VAL A 30 -9.73 -59.69 38.66
CA VAL A 30 -8.97 -60.93 38.69
C VAL A 30 -9.83 -61.84 39.56
N THR A 31 -10.80 -62.50 38.94
CA THR A 31 -11.29 -63.76 39.49
C THR A 31 -10.11 -64.70 39.40
N GLY A 32 -9.22 -64.61 40.38
CA GLY A 32 -8.29 -65.66 40.70
C GLY A 32 -9.16 -66.86 41.01
N ARG A 33 -9.45 -67.68 39.99
CA ARG A 33 -9.78 -69.08 40.18
C ARG A 33 -8.59 -69.63 40.93
N GLY A 34 -8.71 -69.67 42.25
CA GLY A 34 -7.82 -70.40 43.12
C GLY A 34 -7.83 -71.84 42.63
N TYR A 35 -6.84 -72.19 41.82
CA TYR A 35 -6.47 -73.57 41.60
C TYR A 35 -5.99 -74.08 42.96
N ARG A 36 -6.93 -74.60 43.74
CA ARG A 36 -6.62 -75.50 44.85
C ARG A 36 -5.89 -76.68 44.24
N TYR A 37 -4.56 -76.68 44.38
CA TYR A 37 -3.76 -77.88 44.20
C TYR A 37 -4.32 -78.95 45.14
N PRO A 38 -4.78 -80.11 44.63
CA PRO A 38 -5.07 -81.22 45.51
C PRO A 38 -3.76 -81.72 46.12
N TYR A 39 -3.57 -81.40 47.39
CA TYR A 39 -2.54 -81.97 48.24
C TYR A 39 -2.93 -83.41 48.55
N ARG A 40 -2.37 -84.34 47.76
CA ARG A 40 -1.96 -85.71 48.13
C ARG A 40 -1.49 -86.40 46.85
N VAL A 41 -0.19 -86.32 46.59
CA VAL A 41 0.48 -87.30 45.71
C VAL A 41 0.49 -88.61 46.48
N HIS A 42 -0.57 -89.41 46.32
CA HIS A 42 -0.49 -90.82 46.63
C HIS A 42 0.42 -91.44 45.57
N TRP A 43 1.56 -91.99 46.00
CA TRP A 43 2.39 -92.91 45.22
C TRP A 43 1.68 -94.27 45.03
N GLY A 44 0.40 -94.22 44.68
CA GLY A 44 -0.43 -95.38 44.41
C GLY A 44 -0.11 -95.89 43.02
N VAL A 45 0.78 -96.88 42.98
CA VAL A 45 0.99 -97.81 41.86
C VAL A 45 1.44 -97.13 40.56
N TYR A 46 2.75 -97.19 40.31
CA TYR A 46 3.31 -97.04 38.97
C TYR A 46 2.77 -98.18 38.09
N ASP A 47 1.55 -98.02 37.56
CA ASP A 47 1.10 -98.81 36.44
C ASP A 47 1.66 -98.15 35.16
N PRO A 48 2.62 -98.77 34.47
CA PRO A 48 3.20 -98.23 33.25
C PRO A 48 2.13 -97.89 32.20
N TYR A 49 0.97 -98.55 32.21
CA TYR A 49 -0.14 -98.25 31.31
C TYR A 49 -0.77 -96.87 31.56
N TYR A 50 -0.99 -96.49 32.82
CA TYR A 50 -1.52 -95.17 33.18
C TYR A 50 -0.53 -94.05 32.85
N ALA A 51 0.77 -94.26 33.08
CA ALA A 51 1.81 -93.28 32.76
C ALA A 51 1.93 -93.04 31.24
N VAL A 52 1.79 -94.10 30.43
CA VAL A 52 1.80 -93.99 28.97
C VAL A 52 0.54 -93.29 28.47
N THR A 53 -0.64 -93.64 28.96
CA THR A 53 -1.91 -93.01 28.55
C THR A 53 -1.98 -91.54 28.97
N SER A 54 -1.57 -91.19 30.19
CA SER A 54 -1.50 -89.79 30.64
C SER A 54 -0.53 -88.97 29.80
N ARG A 55 0.60 -89.56 29.38
CA ARG A 55 1.55 -88.91 28.47
C ARG A 55 0.94 -88.65 27.10
N VAL A 56 0.22 -89.63 26.53
CA VAL A 56 -0.47 -89.46 25.24
C VAL A 56 -1.54 -88.37 25.32
N TYR A 57 -2.36 -88.34 26.38
CA TYR A 57 -3.33 -87.27 26.59
C TYR A 57 -2.67 -85.90 26.74
N ALA A 58 -1.63 -85.79 27.56
CA ALA A 58 -0.89 -84.53 27.72
C ALA A 58 -0.26 -84.05 26.41
N GLN A 59 0.26 -84.96 25.57
CA GLN A 59 0.77 -84.62 24.24
C GLN A 59 -0.34 -84.17 23.29
N ALA A 60 -1.49 -84.85 23.29
CA ALA A 60 -2.65 -84.46 22.48
C ALA A 60 -3.21 -83.10 22.91
N GLU A 61 -3.29 -82.82 24.21
CA GLU A 61 -3.72 -81.53 24.75
C GLU A 61 -2.73 -80.41 24.41
N LEU A 62 -1.42 -80.68 24.49
CA LEU A 62 -0.39 -79.73 24.06
C LEU A 62 -0.53 -79.38 22.57
N ILE A 63 -0.71 -80.37 21.69
CA ILE A 63 -0.91 -80.15 20.25
C ILE A 63 -2.19 -79.34 20.00
N ARG A 64 -3.28 -79.66 20.69
CA ARG A 64 -4.53 -78.90 20.59
C ARG A 64 -4.35 -77.45 21.05
N ALA A 65 -3.73 -77.23 22.20
CA ALA A 65 -3.45 -75.90 22.72
C ALA A 65 -2.54 -75.08 21.78
N GLN A 66 -1.56 -75.72 21.14
CA GLN A 66 -0.73 -75.08 20.10
C GLN A 66 -1.55 -74.71 18.87
N GLY A 67 -2.48 -75.58 18.44
CA GLY A 67 -3.42 -75.31 17.36
C GLY A 67 -4.35 -74.14 17.67
N ASP A 68 -4.99 -74.15 18.83
CA ASP A 68 -5.89 -73.07 19.30
C ASP A 68 -5.12 -71.74 19.40
N ALA A 69 -3.92 -71.75 20.00
CA ALA A 69 -3.07 -70.56 20.06
C ALA A 69 -2.68 -70.03 18.67
N ALA A 70 -2.37 -70.90 17.70
CA ALA A 70 -2.04 -70.48 16.35
C ALA A 70 -3.24 -69.80 15.64
N VAL A 71 -4.45 -70.31 15.85
CA VAL A 71 -5.69 -69.68 15.36
C VAL A 71 -5.92 -68.33 16.02
N ASP A 72 -5.76 -68.24 17.34
CA ASP A 72 -5.91 -66.98 18.09
C ASP A 72 -4.90 -65.93 17.64
N PHE A 73 -3.63 -66.30 17.41
CA PHE A 73 -2.63 -65.39 16.88
C PHE A 73 -2.93 -64.94 15.45
N ALA A 74 -3.43 -65.83 14.58
CA ALA A 74 -3.85 -65.47 13.24
C ALA A 74 -5.05 -64.51 13.26
N TYR A 75 -6.03 -64.77 14.12
CA TYR A 75 -7.18 -63.90 14.33
C TYR A 75 -6.78 -62.52 14.87
N ALA A 76 -5.92 -62.48 15.88
CA ALA A 76 -5.38 -61.23 16.43
C ALA A 76 -4.60 -60.42 15.38
N ARG A 77 -3.82 -61.08 14.50
CA ARG A 77 -3.13 -60.41 13.39
C ARG A 77 -4.10 -59.78 12.40
N ASN A 78 -5.18 -60.49 12.05
CA ASN A 78 -6.20 -59.96 11.15
C ASN A 78 -6.93 -58.76 11.77
N LEU A 79 -7.32 -58.86 13.05
CA LEU A 79 -7.91 -57.73 13.78
C LEU A 79 -6.98 -56.51 13.83
N ASN A 80 -5.68 -56.72 14.08
CA ASN A 80 -4.70 -55.64 14.07
C ASN A 80 -4.52 -55.02 12.67
N ALA A 81 -4.51 -55.85 11.62
CA ALA A 81 -4.42 -55.36 10.25
C ALA A 81 -5.67 -54.55 9.84
N GLU A 82 -6.86 -54.98 10.25
CA GLU A 82 -8.10 -54.23 10.04
C GLU A 82 -8.12 -52.91 10.81
N ALA A 83 -7.69 -52.91 12.09
CA ALA A 83 -7.59 -51.70 12.89
C ALA A 83 -6.63 -50.69 12.24
N TYR A 84 -5.45 -51.15 11.82
CA TYR A 84 -4.45 -50.32 11.13
C TYR A 84 -4.98 -49.77 9.80
N SER A 85 -5.70 -50.59 9.01
CA SER A 85 -6.35 -50.11 7.77
C SER A 85 -7.34 -48.98 8.05
N ARG A 86 -8.15 -49.09 9.11
CA ARG A 86 -9.11 -48.03 9.49
C ARG A 86 -8.41 -46.77 9.99
N GLU A 87 -7.30 -46.89 10.71
CA GLU A 87 -6.48 -45.75 11.11
C GLU A 87 -5.92 -45.01 9.90
N LEU A 88 -5.39 -45.74 8.91
CA LEU A 88 -4.92 -45.15 7.65
C LEU A 88 -6.05 -44.45 6.89
N ASP A 89 -7.24 -45.07 6.79
CA ASP A 89 -8.40 -44.44 6.16
C ASP A 89 -8.83 -43.15 6.87
N ASN A 90 -8.82 -43.14 8.20
CA ASN A 90 -9.11 -41.94 8.98
C ASN A 90 -8.06 -40.86 8.76
N TRP A 91 -6.78 -41.21 8.74
CA TRP A 91 -5.70 -40.28 8.46
C TRP A 91 -5.80 -39.67 7.07
N VAL A 92 -6.09 -40.48 6.04
CA VAL A 92 -6.32 -39.98 4.67
C VAL A 92 -7.50 -39.01 4.62
N LYS A 93 -8.59 -39.31 5.33
CA LYS A 93 -9.76 -38.41 5.43
C LYS A 93 -9.41 -37.09 6.13
N GLU A 94 -8.64 -37.13 7.21
CA GLU A 94 -8.21 -35.93 7.93
C GLU A 94 -7.31 -35.05 7.06
N VAL A 95 -6.33 -35.65 6.37
CA VAL A 95 -5.45 -34.93 5.44
C VAL A 95 -6.27 -34.29 4.32
N ARG A 96 -7.20 -35.04 3.72
CA ARG A 96 -8.11 -34.50 2.68
C ARG A 96 -8.93 -33.32 3.22
N ALA A 97 -9.57 -33.48 4.37
CA ALA A 97 -10.38 -32.43 4.98
C ALA A 97 -9.55 -31.17 5.31
N ARG A 98 -8.28 -31.33 5.70
CA ARG A 98 -7.36 -30.20 5.90
C ARG A 98 -7.09 -29.46 4.59
N TRP A 99 -6.72 -30.17 3.53
CA TRP A 99 -6.45 -29.55 2.23
C TRP A 99 -7.69 -28.87 1.64
N GLU A 100 -8.88 -29.45 1.82
CA GLU A 100 -10.15 -28.82 1.42
C GLU A 100 -10.40 -27.49 2.17
N ARG A 101 -10.09 -27.43 3.48
CA ARG A 101 -10.17 -26.17 4.25
C ARG A 101 -9.13 -25.14 3.80
N GLU A 102 -7.91 -25.56 3.52
CA GLU A 102 -6.86 -24.66 3.02
C GLU A 102 -7.26 -24.11 1.64
N ALA A 103 -7.69 -24.97 0.71
CA ALA A 103 -8.12 -24.57 -0.63
C ALA A 103 -9.33 -23.62 -0.61
N THR A 104 -10.35 -23.90 0.22
CA THR A 104 -11.50 -22.99 0.39
C THR A 104 -11.09 -21.65 1.03
N GLY A 105 -10.13 -21.67 1.97
CA GLY A 105 -9.57 -20.46 2.55
C GLY A 105 -8.79 -19.61 1.54
N GLU A 106 -7.96 -20.24 0.72
CA GLU A 106 -7.21 -19.56 -0.36
C GLU A 106 -8.15 -18.97 -1.41
N LEU A 107 -9.17 -19.72 -1.84
CA LEU A 107 -10.20 -19.22 -2.77
C LEU A 107 -10.90 -17.98 -2.19
N GLY A 108 -11.33 -18.03 -0.93
CA GLY A 108 -11.94 -16.87 -0.27
C GLY A 108 -10.99 -15.67 -0.16
N GLN A 109 -9.69 -15.90 0.07
CA GLN A 109 -8.69 -14.82 0.06
C GLN A 109 -8.48 -14.24 -1.34
N MET A 110 -8.42 -15.07 -2.38
CA MET A 110 -8.31 -14.64 -3.77
C MET A 110 -9.53 -13.80 -4.18
N GLU A 111 -10.74 -14.24 -3.83
CA GLU A 111 -11.98 -13.49 -4.07
C GLU A 111 -11.96 -12.13 -3.34
N LEU A 112 -11.58 -12.10 -2.07
CA LEU A 112 -11.47 -10.84 -1.31
C LEU A 112 -10.44 -9.89 -1.92
N ASN A 113 -9.28 -10.40 -2.35
CA ASN A 113 -8.26 -9.61 -3.01
C ASN A 113 -8.75 -9.08 -4.36
N ARG A 114 -9.46 -9.91 -5.15
CA ARG A 114 -10.11 -9.50 -6.39
C ARG A 114 -11.13 -8.38 -6.15
N ILE A 115 -12.00 -8.51 -5.14
CA ILE A 115 -12.98 -7.48 -4.77
C ILE A 115 -12.28 -6.17 -4.37
N ARG A 116 -11.20 -6.24 -3.58
CA ARG A 116 -10.42 -5.04 -3.21
C ARG A 116 -9.78 -4.37 -4.42
N GLN A 117 -9.27 -5.17 -5.35
CA GLN A 117 -8.70 -4.66 -6.60
C GLN A 117 -9.77 -3.98 -7.45
N ILE A 118 -10.93 -4.62 -7.64
CA ILE A 118 -12.08 -4.04 -8.35
C ILE A 118 -12.48 -2.70 -7.72
N ARG A 119 -12.70 -2.65 -6.40
CA ARG A 119 -13.04 -1.39 -5.71
C ARG A 119 -11.98 -0.30 -5.86
N ARG A 120 -10.71 -0.69 -5.89
CA ARG A 120 -9.61 0.25 -6.12
C ARG A 120 -9.65 0.79 -7.55
N LEU A 121 -9.91 -0.06 -8.55
CA LEU A 121 -10.04 0.34 -9.95
C LEU A 121 -11.28 1.21 -10.17
N GLU A 122 -12.43 0.86 -9.59
CA GLU A 122 -13.65 1.67 -9.59
C GLU A 122 -13.37 3.06 -9.03
N PHE A 123 -12.73 3.17 -7.86
CA PHE A 123 -12.39 4.46 -7.27
C PHE A 123 -11.46 5.30 -8.17
N LEU A 124 -10.49 4.67 -8.83
CA LEU A 124 -9.61 5.35 -9.78
C LEU A 124 -10.37 5.81 -11.03
N ASN A 125 -11.28 4.97 -11.54
CA ASN A 125 -12.12 5.28 -12.69
C ASN A 125 -13.09 6.42 -12.37
N ASP A 126 -13.78 6.38 -11.23
CA ASP A 126 -14.64 7.46 -10.74
C ASP A 126 -13.88 8.79 -10.67
N ARG A 127 -12.64 8.76 -10.18
CA ARG A 127 -11.78 9.94 -10.14
C ARG A 127 -11.44 10.42 -11.56
N LYS A 128 -11.09 9.54 -12.49
CA LYS A 128 -10.87 9.89 -13.91
C LYS A 128 -12.13 10.53 -14.52
N TRP A 129 -13.30 9.95 -14.29
CA TRP A 129 -14.58 10.50 -14.76
C TRP A 129 -14.89 11.87 -14.17
N GLN A 130 -14.70 12.06 -12.87
CA GLN A 130 -14.88 13.38 -12.24
C GLN A 130 -13.96 14.41 -12.88
N ASN A 131 -12.69 14.07 -13.08
CA ASN A 131 -11.71 14.95 -13.71
C ASN A 131 -12.08 15.29 -15.16
N SER A 132 -12.50 14.29 -15.93
CA SER A 132 -12.95 14.46 -17.31
C SER A 132 -14.19 15.35 -17.40
N ARG A 133 -15.17 15.19 -16.48
CA ARG A 133 -16.35 16.08 -16.39
C ARG A 133 -15.96 17.52 -16.03
N THR A 134 -15.08 17.70 -15.03
CA THR A 134 -14.58 19.03 -14.65
C THR A 134 -13.85 19.68 -15.82
N TRP A 135 -12.97 18.94 -16.50
CA TRP A 135 -12.28 19.43 -17.68
C TRP A 135 -13.24 19.79 -18.82
N ASN A 136 -14.20 18.92 -19.15
CA ASN A 136 -15.20 19.20 -20.18
C ASN A 136 -16.02 20.45 -19.86
N ARG A 137 -16.32 20.69 -18.58
CA ARG A 137 -16.99 21.92 -18.14
C ARG A 137 -16.07 23.14 -18.35
N LEU A 138 -14.84 23.11 -17.85
CA LEU A 138 -13.88 24.22 -18.02
C LEU A 138 -13.55 24.49 -19.49
N LYS A 139 -13.54 23.45 -20.32
CA LYS A 139 -13.26 23.52 -21.75
C LYS A 139 -14.42 24.10 -22.54
N ASN A 140 -15.64 23.60 -22.37
CA ASN A 140 -16.76 23.92 -23.25
C ASN A 140 -17.68 25.00 -22.67
N HIS A 141 -17.71 25.13 -21.34
CA HIS A 141 -18.62 25.99 -20.60
C HIS A 141 -17.90 26.73 -19.47
N PRO A 142 -16.87 27.56 -19.77
CA PRO A 142 -16.15 28.31 -18.76
C PRO A 142 -17.08 29.21 -17.93
N GLU A 143 -18.15 29.74 -18.53
CA GLU A 143 -19.18 30.58 -17.88
C GLU A 143 -19.91 29.87 -16.73
N LEU A 144 -20.01 28.53 -16.78
CA LEU A 144 -20.60 27.74 -15.68
C LEU A 144 -19.62 27.52 -14.53
N SER A 145 -18.36 27.94 -14.71
CA SER A 145 -17.25 27.71 -13.80
C SER A 145 -16.66 29.02 -13.27
N ASP A 146 -17.32 30.17 -13.51
CA ASP A 146 -16.85 31.50 -13.09
C ASP A 146 -16.48 31.52 -11.61
N ALA A 147 -17.35 31.03 -10.72
CA ALA A 147 -17.05 30.95 -9.29
C ALA A 147 -15.78 30.14 -8.97
N SER A 148 -15.49 29.07 -9.72
CA SER A 148 -14.26 28.27 -9.51
C SER A 148 -13.00 28.90 -10.12
N ILE A 149 -13.18 29.76 -11.12
CA ILE A 149 -12.09 30.55 -11.70
C ILE A 149 -11.76 31.67 -10.71
N GLU A 150 -12.78 32.36 -10.21
CA GLU A 150 -12.68 33.38 -9.17
C GLU A 150 -12.06 32.81 -7.89
N THR A 151 -12.36 31.59 -7.44
CA THR A 151 -11.70 31.04 -6.23
C THR A 151 -10.26 30.58 -6.45
N GLY A 152 -9.79 30.46 -7.70
CA GLY A 152 -8.50 29.85 -8.03
C GLY A 152 -8.53 28.32 -8.14
N ASP A 153 -9.66 27.67 -7.84
CA ASP A 153 -9.78 26.21 -7.90
C ASP A 153 -9.61 25.67 -9.33
N ALA A 154 -10.13 26.37 -10.33
CA ALA A 154 -9.98 26.02 -11.73
C ALA A 154 -8.51 26.14 -12.20
N LEU A 155 -7.80 27.17 -11.74
CA LEU A 155 -6.38 27.37 -12.04
C LEU A 155 -5.54 26.27 -11.38
N ASN A 156 -5.83 25.93 -10.12
CA ASN A 156 -5.18 24.83 -9.41
C ASN A 156 -5.47 23.47 -10.06
N PHE A 157 -6.69 23.24 -10.55
CA PHE A 157 -7.01 22.04 -11.34
C PHE A 157 -6.16 21.97 -12.61
N LEU A 158 -6.01 23.08 -13.34
CA LEU A 158 -5.19 23.12 -14.54
C LEU A 158 -3.69 22.98 -14.23
N LEU A 159 -3.19 23.63 -13.17
CA LEU A 159 -1.82 23.49 -12.68
C LEU A 159 -1.50 22.01 -12.39
N ASP A 160 -2.42 21.31 -11.72
CA ASP A 160 -2.28 19.89 -11.39
C ASP A 160 -2.17 19.01 -12.65
N ARG A 161 -2.93 19.34 -13.70
CA ARG A 161 -2.95 18.61 -14.98
C ARG A 161 -1.71 18.88 -15.81
N LEU A 162 -1.44 20.17 -16.02
CA LEU A 162 -0.30 20.65 -16.77
C LEU A 162 1.01 20.16 -16.12
N GLY A 163 1.09 20.12 -14.80
CA GLY A 163 2.24 19.57 -14.07
C GLY A 163 2.42 18.06 -14.25
N ALA A 164 1.36 17.33 -14.63
CA ALA A 164 1.43 15.91 -14.98
C ALA A 164 1.74 15.64 -16.45
N SER A 165 1.39 16.56 -17.35
CA SER A 165 1.49 16.39 -18.80
C SER A 165 2.76 16.99 -19.44
N ALA A 166 3.79 17.34 -18.65
CA ALA A 166 5.12 17.83 -19.09
C ALA A 166 5.37 19.35 -19.23
N LEU A 167 4.68 20.20 -18.43
CA LEU A 167 4.88 21.66 -18.38
C LEU A 167 6.31 22.21 -18.56
N PRO A 168 7.34 21.74 -17.82
CA PRO A 168 8.61 22.49 -17.78
C PRO A 168 9.52 22.31 -18.99
N TYR A 169 9.23 21.36 -19.89
CA TYR A 169 10.21 20.94 -20.90
C TYR A 169 9.69 20.95 -22.34
N GLU A 170 8.39 20.74 -22.58
CA GLU A 170 7.83 20.96 -23.92
C GLU A 170 7.74 22.45 -24.27
N PHE A 171 7.69 23.30 -23.25
CA PHE A 171 7.40 24.72 -23.35
C PHE A 171 8.59 25.61 -22.97
N ASP A 172 9.78 25.03 -22.79
CA ASP A 172 10.97 25.81 -22.50
C ASP A 172 11.30 26.71 -23.71
N PRO A 173 11.33 28.05 -23.57
CA PRO A 173 11.55 28.96 -24.70
C PRO A 173 12.83 28.70 -25.51
N ALA A 174 13.86 28.08 -24.93
CA ALA A 174 15.11 27.77 -25.63
C ALA A 174 15.03 26.52 -26.52
N THR A 175 14.16 25.54 -26.19
CA THR A 175 14.01 24.26 -26.91
C THR A 175 12.60 24.03 -27.47
N SER A 176 11.70 24.95 -27.18
CA SER A 176 10.26 24.91 -27.44
C SER A 176 9.93 24.83 -28.92
N ARG A 177 8.86 24.09 -29.23
CA ARG A 177 8.21 24.10 -30.55
C ARG A 177 7.39 25.36 -30.82
N PHE A 178 7.12 26.16 -29.79
CA PHE A 178 6.35 27.40 -29.88
C PHE A 178 7.21 28.54 -30.41
N SER A 179 6.63 29.35 -31.30
CA SER A 179 7.28 30.57 -31.79
C SER A 179 7.42 31.59 -30.65
N THR A 180 8.42 32.47 -30.76
CA THR A 180 8.60 33.63 -29.88
C THR A 180 7.32 34.46 -29.71
N ASP A 181 6.46 34.49 -30.73
CA ASP A 181 5.18 35.20 -30.68
C ASP A 181 4.19 34.58 -29.68
N VAL A 182 4.19 33.25 -29.53
CA VAL A 182 3.32 32.57 -28.55
C VAL A 182 3.80 32.86 -27.14
N ILE A 183 5.12 32.84 -26.92
CA ILE A 183 5.71 33.18 -25.62
C ILE A 183 5.38 34.62 -25.24
N ALA A 184 5.44 35.55 -26.21
CA ALA A 184 5.03 36.94 -25.99
C ALA A 184 3.55 37.10 -25.60
N GLN A 185 2.65 36.26 -26.13
CA GLN A 185 1.24 36.24 -25.73
C GLN A 185 0.99 35.67 -24.32
N LEU A 186 1.95 34.89 -23.82
CA LEU A 186 1.94 34.30 -22.49
C LEU A 186 2.66 35.17 -21.45
N GLN A 187 3.22 36.32 -21.84
CA GLN A 187 3.82 37.25 -20.91
C GLN A 187 2.79 37.76 -19.91
N LEU A 188 3.23 37.85 -18.66
CA LEU A 188 2.46 38.40 -17.56
C LEU A 188 2.94 39.82 -17.31
N ASP A 189 2.01 40.77 -17.36
CA ASP A 189 2.29 42.13 -16.95
C ASP A 189 2.33 42.21 -15.43
N ASP A 190 3.10 43.17 -14.92
CA ASP A 190 3.27 43.43 -13.49
C ASP A 190 1.90 43.73 -12.81
N GLU A 191 0.98 44.33 -13.56
CA GLU A 191 -0.41 44.54 -13.12
C GLU A 191 -1.10 43.20 -12.82
N THR A 192 -1.11 42.23 -13.75
CA THR A 192 -1.72 40.92 -13.49
C THR A 192 -1.03 40.22 -12.32
N LEU A 193 0.31 40.24 -12.25
CA LEU A 193 1.04 39.61 -11.14
C LEU A 193 0.70 40.21 -9.77
N SER A 194 0.49 41.52 -9.69
CA SER A 194 0.13 42.19 -8.43
C SER A 194 -1.24 41.76 -7.87
N HIS A 195 -2.12 41.27 -8.73
CA HIS A 195 -3.46 40.79 -8.41
C HIS A 195 -3.51 39.27 -8.17
N VAL A 196 -2.43 38.55 -8.46
CA VAL A 196 -2.37 37.10 -8.27
C VAL A 196 -1.76 36.80 -6.90
N THR A 197 -2.46 36.01 -6.09
CA THR A 197 -1.94 35.56 -4.80
C THR A 197 -1.56 34.08 -4.90
N LEU A 198 -0.34 33.77 -4.50
CA LEU A 198 0.22 32.43 -4.42
C LEU A 198 0.17 31.93 -2.98
N GLU A 199 -0.08 30.64 -2.78
CA GLU A 199 -0.16 30.00 -1.47
C GLU A 199 0.75 28.78 -1.39
N GLN A 200 1.50 28.71 -0.29
CA GLN A 200 2.25 27.53 0.11
C GLN A 200 1.85 27.12 1.53
N GLY A 201 0.93 26.15 1.62
CA GLY A 201 0.48 25.58 2.89
C GLY A 201 -0.43 26.51 3.69
N SER A 202 0.12 27.43 4.47
CA SER A 202 -0.63 28.45 5.22
C SER A 202 -0.11 29.86 4.97
N TYR A 203 0.92 29.98 4.14
CA TYR A 203 1.56 31.24 3.78
C TYR A 203 1.04 31.65 2.41
N ALA A 204 0.46 32.83 2.30
CA ALA A 204 0.01 33.41 1.05
C ALA A 204 0.81 34.69 0.78
N PHE A 205 1.26 34.87 -0.45
CA PHE A 205 2.06 36.02 -0.89
C PHE A 205 1.67 36.44 -2.31
N PRO A 206 1.77 37.72 -2.66
CA PRO A 206 1.45 38.20 -4.00
C PRO A 206 2.52 37.79 -5.01
N ALA A 207 2.13 37.49 -6.25
CA ALA A 207 3.01 37.02 -7.32
C ALA A 207 3.92 38.11 -7.91
N ASN A 208 3.82 39.36 -7.47
CA ASN A 208 4.75 40.43 -7.84
C ASN A 208 5.87 40.65 -6.80
N GLN A 209 5.85 39.92 -5.68
CA GLN A 209 6.83 40.08 -4.62
C GLN A 209 7.89 38.98 -4.69
N GLU A 210 9.17 39.36 -4.64
CA GLU A 210 10.27 38.41 -4.50
C GLU A 210 10.16 37.67 -3.16
N MET A 211 10.13 36.34 -3.21
CA MET A 211 10.17 35.51 -2.02
C MET A 211 11.63 35.11 -1.79
N GLN A 212 12.32 35.80 -0.88
CA GLN A 212 13.67 35.43 -0.50
C GLN A 212 13.63 34.23 0.45
N GLY A 213 13.92 33.05 -0.07
CA GLY A 213 14.11 31.83 0.69
C GLY A 213 15.24 31.01 0.08
N GLU A 214 16.41 30.99 0.71
CA GLU A 214 17.46 30.02 0.37
C GLU A 214 17.04 28.60 0.76
N GLU A 215 16.10 28.47 1.69
CA GLU A 215 15.55 27.19 2.10
C GLU A 215 14.48 26.75 1.10
N VAL A 216 14.70 25.60 0.44
CA VAL A 216 13.62 24.85 -0.19
C VAL A 216 12.53 24.71 0.87
N LEU A 217 11.38 25.35 0.65
CA LEU A 217 10.29 25.34 1.61
C LEU A 217 9.68 23.94 1.65
N TRP A 218 10.26 23.10 2.50
CA TRP A 218 9.78 21.75 2.75
C TRP A 218 8.33 21.83 3.27
N PRO A 219 7.42 20.98 2.78
CA PRO A 219 6.07 20.94 3.31
C PRO A 219 6.05 20.59 4.81
N TYR A 220 4.96 20.94 5.50
CA TYR A 220 4.90 20.97 6.97
C TYR A 220 5.39 19.69 7.68
N LEU A 221 5.07 18.50 7.16
CA LEU A 221 5.46 17.25 7.83
C LEU A 221 6.94 16.93 7.55
N LEU A 222 7.41 17.19 6.33
CA LEU A 222 8.82 17.03 5.96
C LEU A 222 9.75 18.00 6.69
N ARG A 223 9.22 19.12 7.22
CA ARG A 223 9.97 20.05 8.09
C ARG A 223 10.31 19.51 9.48
N TRP A 224 9.76 18.36 9.88
CA TRP A 224 10.06 17.82 11.19
C TRP A 224 11.53 17.38 11.31
N ASP A 225 12.09 17.52 12.52
CA ASP A 225 13.48 17.17 12.82
C ASP A 225 13.84 15.72 12.48
N GLU A 226 12.84 14.82 12.50
CA GLU A 226 13.05 13.39 12.20
C GLU A 226 13.43 13.10 10.74
N PHE A 227 13.25 14.07 9.84
CA PHE A 227 13.57 14.01 8.42
C PHE A 227 14.76 14.91 8.04
N GLU A 228 15.30 15.69 8.97
CA GLU A 228 16.42 16.60 8.73
C GLU A 228 17.66 15.90 8.12
N PRO A 229 18.08 14.69 8.58
CA PRO A 229 19.24 14.01 8.01
C PRO A 229 19.04 13.65 6.53
N GLU A 230 17.89 13.08 6.19
CA GLU A 230 17.55 12.68 4.82
C GLU A 230 17.37 13.91 3.92
N ARG A 231 16.76 15.00 4.43
CA ARG A 231 16.67 16.28 3.71
C ARG A 231 18.04 16.84 3.35
N ARG A 232 18.97 16.88 4.30
CA ARG A 232 20.35 17.36 4.04
C ARG A 232 21.10 16.50 3.03
N LYS A 233 20.93 15.18 3.09
CA LYS A 233 21.52 14.27 2.09
C LYS A 233 20.99 14.59 0.69
N TYR A 234 19.68 14.75 0.56
CA TYR A 234 19.05 15.11 -0.72
C TYR A 234 19.54 16.46 -1.23
N GLU A 235 19.58 17.49 -0.38
CA GLU A 235 20.06 18.82 -0.75
C GLU A 235 21.54 18.80 -1.18
N ALA A 236 22.38 18.01 -0.50
CA ALA A 236 23.78 17.83 -0.86
C ALA A 236 23.94 17.12 -2.22
N ALA A 237 23.21 16.03 -2.45
CA ALA A 237 23.22 15.31 -3.73
C ALA A 237 22.72 16.20 -4.87
N ARG A 238 21.65 16.96 -4.62
CA ARG A 238 21.10 17.94 -5.56
C ARG A 238 22.11 19.01 -5.92
N LYS A 239 22.81 19.56 -4.92
CA LYS A 239 23.86 20.54 -5.13
C LYS A 239 25.02 19.96 -5.95
N ALA A 240 25.43 18.72 -5.66
CA ALA A 240 26.49 18.05 -6.42
C ALA A 240 26.13 17.91 -7.91
N VAL A 241 24.89 17.53 -8.22
CA VAL A 241 24.38 17.44 -9.61
C VAL A 241 24.42 18.80 -10.32
N VAL A 242 24.01 19.87 -9.63
CA VAL A 242 24.05 21.24 -10.17
C VAL A 242 25.50 21.68 -10.40
N ASP A 243 26.35 21.57 -9.39
CA ASP A 243 27.77 21.97 -9.44
C ASP A 243 28.53 21.20 -10.55
N GLU A 244 28.29 19.89 -10.70
CA GLU A 244 28.91 19.05 -11.73
C GLU A 244 28.48 19.46 -13.14
N SER A 245 27.19 19.74 -13.33
CA SER A 245 26.65 20.13 -14.61
C SER A 245 27.02 21.56 -14.99
N GLU A 246 27.17 22.47 -14.03
CA GLU A 246 27.77 23.80 -14.29
C GLU A 246 29.25 23.68 -14.70
N ALA A 247 29.99 22.73 -14.12
CA ALA A 247 31.42 22.54 -14.43
C ALA A 247 31.67 21.83 -15.76
N SER A 248 30.86 20.83 -16.11
CA SER A 248 31.10 19.93 -17.26
C SER A 248 30.03 20.05 -18.37
N GLY A 249 28.98 20.83 -18.14
CA GLY A 249 27.84 21.01 -19.04
C GLY A 249 26.76 19.94 -18.92
N GLN A 250 27.02 18.83 -18.22
CA GLN A 250 26.09 17.71 -18.01
C GLN A 250 26.33 17.06 -16.64
N ALA A 251 25.29 16.56 -15.98
CA ALA A 251 25.45 15.79 -14.74
C ALA A 251 25.85 14.34 -15.06
N SER A 252 26.71 13.73 -14.24
CA SER A 252 27.05 12.31 -14.43
C SER A 252 25.92 11.40 -13.97
N VAL A 253 25.88 10.20 -14.55
CA VAL A 253 24.91 9.15 -14.18
C VAL A 253 25.04 8.80 -12.69
N GLU A 254 26.25 8.80 -12.14
CA GLU A 254 26.50 8.50 -10.73
C GLU A 254 25.90 9.56 -9.81
N SER A 255 26.08 10.85 -10.11
CA SER A 255 25.46 11.92 -9.32
C SER A 255 23.94 11.89 -9.38
N ILE A 256 23.36 11.56 -10.54
CA ILE A 256 21.90 11.41 -10.69
C ILE A 256 21.39 10.21 -9.87
N GLN A 257 22.10 9.07 -9.89
CA GLN A 257 21.76 7.90 -9.07
C GLN A 257 21.81 8.23 -7.57
N GLN A 258 22.86 8.93 -7.11
CA GLN A 258 22.95 9.37 -5.71
C GLN A 258 21.82 10.30 -5.31
N LEU A 259 21.40 11.21 -6.22
CA LEU A 259 20.25 12.07 -6.02
C LEU A 259 18.95 11.24 -5.87
N GLN A 260 18.73 10.28 -6.76
CA GLN A 260 17.58 9.37 -6.70
C GLN A 260 17.54 8.56 -5.40
N GLU A 261 18.66 7.92 -5.03
CA GLU A 261 18.78 7.14 -3.79
C GLU A 261 18.48 7.99 -2.55
N SER A 262 18.97 9.23 -2.50
CA SER A 262 18.70 10.14 -1.38
C SER A 262 17.22 10.52 -1.26
N LEU A 263 16.51 10.67 -2.38
CA LEU A 263 15.06 10.92 -2.39
C LEU A 263 14.27 9.68 -1.98
N ASP A 264 14.69 8.49 -2.41
CA ASP A 264 14.08 7.22 -2.02
C ASP A 264 14.24 6.97 -0.52
N GLU A 265 15.41 7.27 0.05
CA GLU A 265 15.63 7.21 1.51
C GLU A 265 14.64 8.13 2.25
N LEU A 266 14.53 9.39 1.82
CA LEU A 266 13.60 10.36 2.40
C LEU A 266 12.13 9.91 2.29
N THR A 267 11.74 9.41 1.12
CA THR A 267 10.37 8.94 0.85
C THR A 267 10.02 7.73 1.70
N ASN A 268 10.92 6.74 1.77
CA ASN A 268 10.77 5.57 2.62
C ASN A 268 10.68 5.96 4.10
N ARG A 269 11.50 6.90 4.56
CA ARG A 269 11.47 7.43 5.93
C ARG A 269 10.12 8.09 6.24
N PHE A 270 9.62 8.93 5.33
CA PHE A 270 8.34 9.62 5.46
C PHE A 270 7.16 8.64 5.57
N HIS A 271 7.05 7.66 4.67
CA HIS A 271 5.94 6.70 4.68
C HIS A 271 5.99 5.72 5.86
N ARG A 272 7.19 5.39 6.37
CA ARG A 272 7.38 4.50 7.53
C ARG A 272 7.34 5.22 8.88
N SER A 273 7.31 6.56 8.92
CA SER A 273 7.29 7.30 10.18
C SER A 273 6.00 7.01 10.97
N ARG A 274 6.15 6.36 12.13
CA ARG A 274 5.04 6.15 13.07
C ARG A 274 4.45 7.48 13.53
N ARG A 275 5.28 8.49 13.74
CA ARG A 275 4.85 9.83 14.18
C ARG A 275 3.91 10.48 13.15
N VAL A 276 4.22 10.37 11.86
CA VAL A 276 3.33 10.85 10.78
C VAL A 276 2.00 10.09 10.80
N GLN A 277 2.04 8.76 10.94
CA GLN A 277 0.84 7.92 10.99
C GLN A 277 -0.03 8.20 12.24
N ASP A 278 0.59 8.43 13.38
CA ASP A 278 -0.09 8.80 14.63
C ASP A 278 -0.75 10.18 14.48
N TRP A 279 -0.02 11.17 13.97
CA TRP A 279 -0.53 12.51 13.71
C TRP A 279 -1.74 12.50 12.77
N LEU A 280 -1.69 11.70 11.69
CA LEU A 280 -2.79 11.50 10.76
C LEU A 280 -4.05 10.96 11.45
N ARG A 281 -3.88 9.96 12.31
CA ARG A 281 -4.99 9.36 13.07
C ARG A 281 -5.59 10.33 14.07
N GLU A 282 -4.76 11.12 14.74
CA GLU A 282 -5.19 12.08 15.76
C GLU A 282 -5.86 13.32 15.18
N HIS A 283 -5.32 13.89 14.11
CA HIS A 283 -5.75 15.19 13.60
C HIS A 283 -6.71 15.07 12.41
N LEU A 284 -6.84 13.89 11.80
CA LEU A 284 -7.64 13.62 10.60
C LEU A 284 -7.31 14.53 9.41
N ARG A 285 -6.11 15.13 9.38
CA ARG A 285 -5.72 16.07 8.33
C ARG A 285 -4.96 15.39 7.19
N PHE A 286 -5.69 14.60 6.42
CA PHE A 286 -5.15 13.88 5.26
C PHE A 286 -4.64 14.82 4.14
N SER A 287 -5.09 16.07 4.10
CA SER A 287 -4.68 17.04 3.09
C SER A 287 -3.19 17.40 3.20
N GLN A 288 -2.65 17.63 4.40
CA GLN A 288 -1.22 17.90 4.55
C GLN A 288 -0.39 16.67 4.17
N TYR A 289 -0.78 15.45 4.59
CA TYR A 289 -0.07 14.25 4.18
C TYR A 289 0.00 14.11 2.66
N ARG A 290 -1.14 14.28 1.97
CA ARG A 290 -1.18 14.25 0.50
C ARG A 290 -0.33 15.34 -0.16
N ALA A 291 -0.25 16.53 0.45
CA ALA A 291 0.62 17.59 -0.06
C ALA A 291 2.11 17.22 0.04
N ASN A 292 2.53 16.58 1.14
CA ASN A 292 3.92 16.10 1.31
C ASN A 292 4.22 14.94 0.35
N ASP A 293 3.32 13.97 0.24
CA ASP A 293 3.44 12.83 -0.66
C ASP A 293 3.56 13.27 -2.13
N ARG A 294 2.71 14.23 -2.53
CA ARG A 294 2.75 14.82 -3.86
C ARG A 294 4.05 15.60 -4.12
N PHE A 295 4.55 16.32 -3.13
CA PHE A 295 5.83 17.03 -3.24
C PHE A 295 6.98 16.06 -3.51
N LEU A 296 7.07 14.95 -2.76
CA LEU A 296 8.09 13.91 -3.01
C LEU A 296 7.95 13.30 -4.41
N TRP A 297 6.72 13.07 -4.86
CA TRP A 297 6.48 12.56 -6.21
C TRP A 297 6.86 13.57 -7.30
N ASN A 298 6.65 14.86 -7.07
CA ASN A 298 7.11 15.91 -7.97
C ASN A 298 8.65 15.93 -8.06
N LEU A 299 9.36 15.82 -6.93
CA LEU A 299 10.82 15.69 -6.94
C LEU A 299 11.28 14.46 -7.74
N ASN A 300 10.62 13.32 -7.56
CA ASN A 300 10.96 12.10 -8.31
C ASN A 300 10.76 12.27 -9.82
N ARG A 301 9.70 13.00 -10.23
CA ARG A 301 9.46 13.33 -11.64
C ARG A 301 10.53 14.26 -12.21
N GLU A 302 11.03 15.20 -11.42
CA GLU A 302 12.14 16.08 -11.82
C GLU A 302 13.42 15.26 -12.05
N ILE A 303 13.72 14.30 -11.18
CA ILE A 303 14.87 13.39 -11.34
C ILE A 303 14.70 12.50 -12.58
N ALA A 304 13.56 11.83 -12.73
CA ALA A 304 13.29 10.97 -13.89
C ALA A 304 13.38 11.74 -15.22
N GLN A 305 13.05 13.04 -15.19
CA GLN A 305 13.19 13.88 -16.36
C GLN A 305 14.64 14.31 -16.59
N LEU A 306 15.40 14.64 -15.53
CA LEU A 306 16.84 14.89 -15.63
C LEU A 306 17.56 13.69 -16.26
N GLU A 307 17.19 12.47 -15.89
CA GLU A 307 17.70 11.23 -16.51
C GLU A 307 17.42 11.17 -18.02
N LYS A 308 16.25 11.66 -18.44
CA LYS A 308 15.81 11.62 -19.84
C LYS A 308 16.43 12.71 -20.70
N THR A 309 16.56 13.94 -20.19
CA THR A 309 16.96 15.11 -20.98
C THR A 309 18.36 15.62 -20.67
N GLY A 310 18.90 15.32 -19.49
CA GLY A 310 20.14 15.92 -18.99
C GLY A 310 20.01 17.41 -18.62
N ASP A 311 18.79 17.97 -18.63
CA ASP A 311 18.55 19.39 -18.39
C ASP A 311 18.48 19.71 -16.89
N ILE A 312 19.42 20.52 -16.41
CA ILE A 312 19.54 20.88 -14.99
C ILE A 312 18.80 22.15 -14.59
N ARG A 313 18.22 22.91 -15.52
CA ARG A 313 17.50 24.17 -15.20
C ARG A 313 16.42 24.03 -14.11
N PRO A 314 15.64 22.93 -14.05
CA PRO A 314 14.71 22.67 -12.96
C PRO A 314 15.39 22.64 -11.58
N PHE A 315 16.69 22.34 -11.52
CA PHE A 315 17.48 22.31 -10.30
C PHE A 315 18.25 23.63 -10.04
N GLN A 316 18.45 24.47 -11.05
CA GLN A 316 19.18 25.74 -10.93
C GLN A 316 18.38 26.86 -10.25
N GLY A 317 17.05 26.86 -10.36
CA GLY A 317 16.22 27.90 -9.71
C GLY A 317 16.49 27.91 -8.21
N ARG A 318 16.83 29.08 -7.66
CA ARG A 318 17.04 29.29 -6.21
C ARG A 318 15.72 28.96 -5.48
N GLY A 319 15.75 28.59 -4.21
CA GLY A 319 14.53 28.26 -3.45
C GLY A 319 13.49 29.41 -3.36
N GLY A 320 13.88 30.61 -3.78
CA GLY A 320 13.04 31.80 -3.81
C GLY A 320 12.31 32.00 -5.14
N TYR A 321 11.18 32.69 -5.05
CA TYR A 321 10.41 33.17 -6.21
C TYR A 321 10.96 34.52 -6.65
N ASN A 322 11.32 34.68 -7.93
CA ASN A 322 11.64 35.98 -8.49
C ASN A 322 10.63 36.36 -9.60
N PRO A 323 9.81 37.42 -9.40
CA PRO A 323 8.81 37.86 -10.37
C PRO A 323 9.38 38.16 -11.77
N THR A 324 10.64 38.58 -11.86
CA THR A 324 11.27 38.93 -13.14
C THR A 324 11.72 37.71 -13.96
N THR A 325 11.92 36.56 -13.33
CA THR A 325 12.38 35.33 -14.01
C THR A 325 11.32 34.23 -13.98
N ASP A 326 10.72 34.00 -12.81
CA ASP A 326 9.67 33.00 -12.60
C ASP A 326 8.29 33.56 -12.90
N GLY A 327 8.11 34.88 -12.89
CA GLY A 327 6.84 35.56 -13.17
C GLY A 327 6.76 36.15 -14.59
N ASP A 328 7.81 36.07 -15.41
CA ASP A 328 7.88 36.71 -16.73
C ASP A 328 6.74 36.25 -17.66
N HIS A 329 6.46 34.95 -17.65
CA HIS A 329 5.37 34.37 -18.43
C HIS A 329 4.66 33.24 -17.67
N VAL A 330 3.43 32.94 -18.08
CA VAL A 330 2.58 31.92 -17.43
C VAL A 330 3.31 30.60 -17.23
N LEU A 331 4.03 30.12 -18.24
CA LEU A 331 4.75 28.85 -18.15
C LEU A 331 5.83 28.86 -17.06
N SER A 332 6.63 29.93 -16.96
CA SER A 332 7.66 30.06 -15.91
C SER A 332 7.03 30.01 -14.52
N LEU A 333 5.90 30.70 -14.35
CA LEU A 333 5.15 30.73 -13.11
C LEU A 333 4.62 29.34 -12.75
N LEU A 334 4.01 28.64 -13.72
CA LEU A 334 3.49 27.28 -13.50
C LEU A 334 4.61 26.28 -13.20
N CYS A 335 5.77 26.41 -13.84
CA CYS A 335 6.93 25.58 -13.56
C CYS A 335 7.43 25.79 -12.14
N PHE A 336 7.59 27.05 -11.74
CA PHE A 336 7.96 27.42 -10.38
C PHE A 336 6.94 26.90 -9.35
N MET A 337 5.65 27.06 -9.63
CA MET A 337 4.58 26.60 -8.74
C MET A 337 4.55 25.08 -8.60
N ASN A 338 4.66 24.34 -9.70
CA ASN A 338 4.65 22.88 -9.68
C ASN A 338 5.87 22.32 -8.93
N ARG A 339 7.04 22.91 -9.15
CA ARG A 339 8.30 22.54 -8.49
C ARG A 339 8.24 22.77 -6.98
N ASN A 340 7.73 23.92 -6.54
CA ASN A 340 7.71 24.28 -5.12
C ASN A 340 6.42 23.86 -4.39
N GLY A 341 5.49 23.18 -5.09
CA GLY A 341 4.20 22.78 -4.53
C GLY A 341 3.31 23.97 -4.15
N ILE A 342 3.51 25.10 -4.81
CA ILE A 342 2.75 26.34 -4.60
C ILE A 342 1.47 26.27 -5.43
N LYS A 343 0.41 26.87 -4.91
CA LYS A 343 -0.92 26.90 -5.52
C LYS A 343 -1.40 28.34 -5.66
N PHE A 344 -2.42 28.56 -6.47
CA PHE A 344 -3.15 29.81 -6.45
C PHE A 344 -3.97 29.87 -5.16
N ALA A 345 -3.79 30.95 -4.39
CA ALA A 345 -4.67 31.27 -3.28
C ALA A 345 -5.99 31.85 -3.82
N PRO A 346 -7.05 31.97 -3.00
CA PRO A 346 -8.20 32.81 -3.37
C PRO A 346 -7.76 34.26 -3.62
N PRO A 347 -8.28 34.93 -4.67
CA PRO A 347 -7.94 36.32 -4.97
C PRO A 347 -8.42 37.27 -3.87
N GLN A 348 -7.77 38.41 -3.78
CA GLN A 348 -8.29 39.53 -3.03
C GLN A 348 -9.49 40.14 -3.77
N PRO A 349 -10.50 40.69 -3.07
CA PRO A 349 -11.64 41.33 -3.71
C PRO A 349 -11.22 42.38 -4.74
N GLY A 350 -11.71 42.27 -5.97
CA GLY A 350 -11.35 43.15 -7.09
C GLY A 350 -10.18 42.64 -7.95
N SER A 351 -9.57 41.51 -7.60
CA SER A 351 -8.46 40.88 -8.33
C SER A 351 -8.89 39.70 -9.19
N GLU A 352 -10.19 39.46 -9.33
CA GLU A 352 -10.77 38.30 -10.02
C GLU A 352 -10.42 38.31 -11.52
N PHE A 353 -10.29 39.50 -12.11
CA PHE A 353 -9.95 39.66 -13.53
C PHE A 353 -8.60 39.02 -13.89
N ALA A 354 -7.63 39.06 -12.99
CA ALA A 354 -6.30 38.46 -13.19
C ALA A 354 -6.41 36.93 -13.26
N TYR A 355 -7.29 36.34 -12.45
CA TYR A 355 -7.54 34.89 -12.44
C TYR A 355 -8.25 34.45 -13.71
N HIS A 356 -9.21 35.22 -14.22
CA HIS A 356 -9.84 34.94 -15.51
C HIS A 356 -8.85 35.01 -16.68
N ARG A 357 -7.95 36.00 -16.68
CA ARG A 357 -6.89 36.13 -17.70
C ARG A 357 -5.93 34.94 -17.65
N LEU A 358 -5.42 34.61 -16.47
CA LEU A 358 -4.56 33.44 -16.26
C LEU A 358 -5.25 32.14 -16.66
N PHE A 359 -6.50 31.94 -16.25
CA PHE A 359 -7.28 30.76 -16.63
C PHE A 359 -7.37 30.61 -18.14
N THR A 360 -7.62 31.71 -18.87
CA THR A 360 -7.70 31.69 -20.33
C THR A 360 -6.38 31.27 -20.96
N GLN A 361 -5.25 31.80 -20.48
CA GLN A 361 -3.92 31.43 -20.95
C GLN A 361 -3.57 29.97 -20.60
N MET A 362 -3.81 29.53 -19.36
CA MET A 362 -3.57 28.16 -18.90
C MET A 362 -4.42 27.15 -19.66
N ARG A 363 -5.70 27.46 -19.92
CA ARG A 363 -6.60 26.62 -20.71
C ARG A 363 -6.10 26.50 -22.15
N ALA A 364 -5.64 27.59 -22.76
CA ALA A 364 -5.09 27.57 -24.11
C ALA A 364 -3.84 26.68 -24.18
N ILE A 365 -2.93 26.79 -23.22
CA ILE A 365 -1.75 25.91 -23.10
C ILE A 365 -2.20 24.46 -22.97
N TYR A 366 -3.10 24.17 -22.03
CA TYR A 366 -3.52 22.80 -21.76
C TYR A 366 -4.23 22.15 -22.95
N LEU A 367 -4.98 22.91 -23.74
CA LEU A 367 -5.59 22.39 -24.98
C LEU A 367 -4.56 21.84 -25.98
N THR A 368 -3.31 22.31 -25.95
CA THR A 368 -2.24 21.81 -26.84
C THR A 368 -1.70 20.45 -26.42
N VAL A 369 -1.84 20.09 -25.15
CA VAL A 369 -1.31 18.85 -24.55
C VAL A 369 -2.39 17.90 -24.06
N ALA A 370 -3.66 18.33 -24.04
CA ALA A 370 -4.77 17.57 -23.48
C ALA A 370 -4.91 16.17 -24.10
N ASP A 371 -4.60 16.01 -25.38
CA ASP A 371 -4.70 14.72 -26.07
C ASP A 371 -3.73 13.66 -25.52
N TYR A 372 -2.64 14.09 -24.88
CA TYR A 372 -1.65 13.23 -24.23
C TYR A 372 -1.95 12.97 -22.74
N ASP A 373 -2.95 13.65 -22.15
CA ASP A 373 -3.31 13.41 -20.76
C ASP A 373 -4.22 12.16 -20.63
N GLU A 374 -3.60 11.01 -20.32
CA GLU A 374 -4.31 9.74 -20.07
C GLU A 374 -5.35 9.83 -18.94
N SER A 375 -5.25 10.83 -18.08
CA SER A 375 -6.14 10.97 -16.92
C SER A 375 -7.51 11.55 -17.26
N ILE A 376 -7.67 12.17 -18.43
CA ILE A 376 -8.97 12.65 -18.94
C ILE A 376 -9.66 11.66 -19.87
N GLN A 377 -8.98 10.57 -20.24
CA GLN A 377 -9.51 9.47 -21.02
C GLN A 377 -9.92 8.34 -20.05
N PRO A 378 -11.18 8.32 -19.57
CA PRO A 378 -11.67 7.20 -18.78
C PRO A 378 -11.78 5.99 -19.70
N GLU A 379 -10.82 5.08 -19.59
CA GLU A 379 -11.00 3.71 -20.04
C GLU A 379 -11.85 2.97 -19.02
N ASP A 380 -12.74 2.09 -19.48
CA ASP A 380 -13.46 1.22 -18.57
C ASP A 380 -12.49 0.17 -17.99
N LEU A 381 -11.88 0.52 -16.87
CA LEU A 381 -10.93 -0.35 -16.18
C LEU A 381 -11.58 -1.63 -15.63
N THR A 382 -12.91 -1.76 -15.67
CA THR A 382 -13.60 -2.98 -15.27
C THR A 382 -13.43 -4.10 -16.31
N GLU A 383 -13.30 -3.75 -17.60
CA GLU A 383 -13.08 -4.71 -18.69
C GLU A 383 -11.69 -5.38 -18.61
N LEU A 384 -10.74 -4.78 -17.91
CA LEU A 384 -9.39 -5.35 -17.71
C LEU A 384 -9.33 -6.44 -16.63
N VAL A 385 -10.44 -6.70 -15.92
CA VAL A 385 -10.53 -7.69 -14.83
C VAL A 385 -11.29 -8.96 -15.24
N GLU A 386 -11.78 -9.00 -16.47
CA GLU A 386 -12.26 -10.22 -17.15
C GLU A 386 -11.09 -11.04 -17.67
#